data_AF-A0A2D8LM93-F1
#
_entry.id   AF-A0A2D8LM93-F1
#
_cell.length_a   1.000
_cell.length_b   1.000
_cell.length_c   1.000
_cell.angle_alpha   90.00
_cell.angle_beta   90.00
_cell.angle_gamma   90.00
#
_symmetry.space_group_name_H-M   'P 1'
#
loop_
_entity.id
_entity.type
_entity.pdbx_description
1 polymer ?
#
loop_
_entity_poly.entity_id
_entity_poly.type
_entity_poly.pdbx_seq_one_letter_code
_entity_poly.pdbx_strand_id
1 'polypeptide(L)'
;MTTYQQIDTMYITASRTIETLFLVEKKCVVYIYNYEGNHFRLFLHLNELLQFFVFRSEPKWDFISETNLDDFLANELSNVY
;
A
#
# COMPACT_ATOMS: atom_id res chain seq x y z
N MET A 1 10.98 7.09 12.83
CA MET A 1 9.51 7.02 12.79
C MET A 1 9.14 7.63 11.46
N THR A 2 8.89 6.79 10.47
CA THR A 2 8.71 7.25 9.10
C THR A 2 7.40 8.03 9.02
N THR A 3 7.50 9.26 8.54
CA THR A 3 6.33 10.12 8.44
C THR A 3 5.68 9.92 7.08
N TYR A 4 4.43 9.48 7.10
CA TYR A 4 3.59 9.40 5.91
C TYR A 4 2.33 10.23 6.10
N GLN A 5 1.79 10.74 4.99
CA GLN A 5 0.56 11.51 4.94
C GLN A 5 -0.44 10.75 4.09
N GLN A 6 -1.62 10.52 4.64
CA GLN A 6 -2.72 9.95 3.89
C GLN A 6 -3.28 11.02 2.94
N ILE A 7 -3.22 10.74 1.64
CA ILE A 7 -3.76 11.62 0.60
C ILE A 7 -5.24 11.33 0.41
N ASP A 8 -5.58 10.05 0.22
CA ASP A 8 -6.93 9.63 -0.12
C ASP A 8 -7.22 8.20 0.39
N THR A 9 -8.50 7.92 0.62
CA THR A 9 -9.01 6.59 0.91
C THR A 9 -10.27 6.34 0.09
N MET A 10 -10.13 5.47 -0.89
CA MET A 10 -11.25 5.02 -1.71
C MET A 10 -11.84 3.74 -1.12
N TYR A 11 -13.12 3.78 -0.78
CA TYR A 11 -13.88 2.60 -0.36
C TYR A 11 -14.43 1.88 -1.60
N ILE A 12 -13.93 0.66 -1.87
CA ILE A 12 -14.50 -0.23 -2.89
C ILE A 12 -15.76 -0.91 -2.34
N THR A 13 -15.67 -1.40 -1.10
CA THR A 13 -16.80 -1.89 -0.30
C THR A 13 -16.61 -1.42 1.14
N ALA A 14 -17.58 -1.70 2.01
CA ALA A 14 -17.47 -1.41 3.44
C ALA A 14 -16.26 -2.09 4.11
N SER A 15 -15.75 -3.18 3.54
CA SER A 15 -14.62 -3.97 4.06
C SER A 15 -13.40 -3.95 3.14
N ARG A 16 -13.37 -3.15 2.08
CA ARG A 16 -12.25 -3.11 1.13
C ARG A 16 -11.94 -1.68 0.74
N THR A 17 -10.72 -1.25 0.99
CA THR A 17 -10.25 0.11 0.70
C THR A 17 -9.00 0.11 -0.15
N ILE A 18 -8.82 1.18 -0.91
CA ILE A 18 -7.53 1.57 -1.47
C ILE A 18 -7.11 2.86 -0.78
N GLU A 19 -5.97 2.84 -0.13
CA GLU A 19 -5.38 3.99 0.53
C GLU A 19 -4.21 4.50 -0.31
N THR A 20 -4.15 5.82 -0.48
CA THR A 20 -3.04 6.49 -1.16
C THR A 20 -2.24 7.24 -0.11
N LEU A 21 -0.99 6.83 0.08
CA LEU A 21 -0.09 7.43 1.07
C LEU A 21 1.05 8.16 0.38
N PHE A 22 1.36 9.37 0.86
CA PHE A 22 2.58 10.09 0.54
C PHE A 22 3.63 9.84 1.61
N LEU A 23 4.75 9.25 1.22
CA LEU A 23 5.88 9.02 2.10
C LEU A 23 6.78 10.27 2.06
N VAL A 24 6.76 11.06 3.12
CA VAL A 24 7.40 12.39 3.15
C VAL A 24 8.91 12.29 2.96
N GLU A 25 9.55 11.34 3.64
CA GLU A 25 11.00 11.14 3.60
C GLU A 25 11.50 10.73 2.21
N LYS A 26 10.69 9.95 1.47
CA LYS A 26 11.04 9.42 0.15
C LYS A 26 10.48 10.23 -1.00
N LYS A 27 9.59 11.17 -0.69
CA LYS A 27 8.86 11.99 -1.67
C LYS A 27 8.18 11.14 -2.74
N CYS A 28 7.64 9.98 -2.35
CA CYS A 28 6.97 9.06 -3.25
C CYS A 28 5.54 8.79 -2.76
N VAL A 29 4.68 8.40 -3.69
CA VAL A 29 3.32 7.95 -3.41
C VAL A 29 3.28 6.44 -3.49
N VAL A 30 2.61 5.80 -2.55
CA VAL A 30 2.34 4.36 -2.55
C VAL A 30 0.84 4.11 -2.42
N TYR A 31 0.41 2.94 -2.87
CA TYR A 31 -0.99 2.52 -2.83
C TYR A 31 -1.11 1.24 -2.02
N ILE A 32 -2.07 1.21 -1.11
CA ILE A 32 -2.34 0.06 -0.24
C ILE A 32 -3.75 -0.40 -0.52
N TYR A 33 -3.91 -1.64 -0.95
CA TYR A 33 -5.19 -2.30 -1.01
C TYR A 33 -5.41 -3.11 0.27
N ASN A 34 -6.38 -2.70 1.07
CA ASN A 34 -6.82 -3.44 2.25
C ASN A 34 -8.00 -4.34 1.88
N TYR A 35 -7.81 -5.64 2.08
CA TYR A 35 -8.83 -6.65 1.96
C TYR A 35 -9.28 -7.06 3.37
N GLU A 36 -10.50 -6.67 3.74
CA GLU A 36 -11.21 -7.13 4.94
C GLU A 36 -10.50 -6.83 6.28
N GLY A 37 -9.55 -5.89 6.30
CA GLY A 37 -8.81 -5.47 7.49
C GLY A 37 -7.72 -6.44 7.92
N ASN A 38 -7.48 -7.52 7.16
CA ASN A 38 -6.55 -8.58 7.54
C ASN A 38 -5.56 -8.95 6.45
N HIS A 39 -5.65 -8.33 5.28
CA HIS A 39 -4.72 -8.60 4.20
C HIS A 39 -4.48 -7.34 3.36
N PHE A 40 -3.24 -6.87 3.39
CA PHE A 40 -2.80 -5.62 2.79
C PHE A 40 -1.88 -5.92 1.62
N ARG A 41 -2.13 -5.28 0.48
CA ARG A 41 -1.28 -5.38 -0.70
C ARG A 41 -0.70 -4.02 -1.01
N LEU A 42 0.62 -3.95 -1.12
CA LEU A 42 1.35 -2.71 -1.36
C LEU A 42 1.77 -2.62 -2.82
N PHE A 43 1.53 -1.47 -3.42
CA PHE A 43 1.93 -1.13 -4.79
C PHE A 43 2.72 0.18 -4.78
N LEU A 44 3.84 0.20 -5.50
CA LEU A 44 4.70 1.39 -5.58
C LEU A 44 4.28 2.33 -6.70
N HIS A 45 3.53 1.80 -7.65
CA HIS A 45 3.10 2.54 -8.82
C HIS A 45 1.63 2.23 -9.13
N LEU A 46 0.92 3.25 -9.66
CA LEU A 46 -0.49 3.13 -9.99
C LEU A 46 -0.76 2.04 -11.04
N ASN A 47 0.17 1.83 -11.97
CA ASN A 47 0.04 0.77 -12.99
C ASN A 47 0.04 -0.64 -12.38
N GLU A 48 0.82 -0.91 -11.32
CA GLU A 48 0.83 -2.20 -10.62
C GLU A 48 -0.53 -2.47 -9.97
N LEU A 49 -1.10 -1.45 -9.31
CA LEU A 49 -2.45 -1.51 -8.74
C LEU A 49 -3.49 -1.82 -9.82
N LEU A 50 -3.45 -1.11 -10.96
CA LEU A 50 -4.38 -1.35 -12.07
C LEU A 50 -4.22 -2.77 -12.65
N GLN A 51 -2.98 -3.26 -12.80
CA GLN A 51 -2.72 -4.61 -13.28
C GLN A 51 -3.25 -5.68 -12.32
N PHE A 52 -3.16 -5.47 -11.01
CA PHE A 52 -3.76 -6.36 -10.02
C PHE A 52 -5.27 -6.49 -10.22
N PHE A 53 -5.98 -5.37 -10.42
CA PHE A 53 -7.43 -5.41 -10.62
C PHE A 53 -7.85 -5.96 -11.98
N VAL A 54 -7.13 -5.64 -13.05
CA VAL A 54 -7.49 -6.04 -14.43
C VAL A 54 -7.04 -7.47 -14.74
N PHE A 55 -5.81 -7.84 -14.39
CA PHE A 55 -5.17 -9.08 -14.80
C PHE A 55 -5.00 -10.09 -13.67
N ARG A 56 -5.40 -9.76 -12.43
CA ARG A 56 -5.12 -10.58 -11.24
C ARG A 56 -3.62 -10.87 -11.06
N SER A 57 -2.77 -9.94 -11.48
CA SER A 57 -1.33 -10.05 -11.23
C SER A 57 -1.08 -9.96 -9.74
N GLU A 58 -0.33 -10.90 -9.17
CA GLU A 58 0.03 -10.86 -7.75
C GLU A 58 0.89 -9.62 -7.45
N PRO A 59 0.67 -8.93 -6.32
CA PRO A 59 1.52 -7.84 -5.89
C PRO A 59 2.90 -8.39 -5.51
N LYS A 60 3.91 -7.54 -5.57
CA LYS A 60 5.25 -7.91 -5.09
C LYS A 60 5.34 -7.98 -3.56
N TRP A 61 4.47 -7.24 -2.86
CA TRP A 61 4.44 -7.19 -1.40
C TRP A 61 3.00 -7.31 -0.88
N ASP A 62 2.79 -8.28 -0.01
CA ASP A 62 1.57 -8.51 0.73
C ASP A 62 1.86 -8.74 2.23
N PHE A 63 0.89 -8.38 3.06
CA PHE A 63 1.02 -8.41 4.52
C PHE A 63 -0.29 -8.86 5.15
N ILE A 64 -0.21 -9.73 6.16
CA ILE A 64 -1.37 -10.24 6.90
C ILE A 64 -1.73 -9.39 8.13
N SER A 65 -0.97 -8.33 8.39
CA SER A 65 -1.23 -7.41 9.50
C SER A 65 -0.77 -6.00 9.15
N GLU A 66 -1.48 -5.02 9.70
CA GLU A 66 -1.14 -3.60 9.58
C GLU A 66 0.25 -3.32 10.18
N THR A 67 0.58 -3.96 11.30
CA THR A 67 1.90 -3.83 11.94
C THR A 67 3.03 -4.24 11.00
N ASN A 68 2.90 -5.34 10.26
CA ASN A 68 3.95 -5.76 9.32
C ASN A 68 4.09 -4.78 8.13
N LEU A 69 2.97 -4.21 7.67
CA LEU A 69 2.98 -3.19 6.64
C LEU A 69 3.68 -1.92 7.13
N ASP A 70 3.32 -1.43 8.32
CA ASP A 70 3.94 -0.26 8.93
C ASP A 70 5.45 -0.45 9.13
N ASP A 71 5.87 -1.60 9.65
CA ASP A 71 7.29 -1.94 9.83
C ASP A 71 8.05 -1.93 8.50
N PHE A 72 7.43 -2.45 7.44
CA PHE A 72 8.02 -2.48 6.10
C PHE A 72 8.14 -1.08 5.49
N LEU A 73 7.08 -0.26 5.59
CA LEU A 73 7.09 1.12 5.13
C LEU A 73 8.16 1.95 5.86
N ALA A 74 8.35 1.68 7.14
CA ALA A 74 9.29 2.40 7.98
C ALA A 74 10.76 2.03 7.71
N ASN A 75 11.06 0.74 7.57
CA ASN A 75 12.45 0.26 7.57
C ASN A 75 12.91 -0.19 6.17
N GLU A 76 12.14 -1.05 5.51
CA GLU A 76 12.60 -1.83 4.36
C GLU A 76 12.40 -1.13 3.02
N LEU A 77 11.36 -0.30 2.92
CA LEU A 77 11.09 0.43 1.68
C LEU A 77 12.23 1.42 1.35
N SER A 78 13.17 1.68 2.27
CA SER A 78 14.32 2.57 2.05
C SER A 78 15.36 1.95 1.11
N ASN A 79 15.35 0.62 0.98
CA ASN A 79 16.27 -0.13 0.13
C ASN A 79 15.70 -0.38 -1.29
N VAL A 80 14.47 0.03 -1.55
CA VAL A 80 13.76 -0.21 -2.82
C VAL A 80 13.83 1.01 -3.76
N TYR A 81 14.14 2.20 -3.21
CA TYR A 81 14.33 3.47 -3.90
C TYR A 81 15.75 3.99 -3.67
#